data_AF-A0A383WEL9-F1
#
_entry.id   AF-A0A383WEL9-F1
#
_cell.length_a   1.000
_cell.length_b   1.000
_cell.length_c   1.000
_cell.angle_alpha   90.00
_cell.angle_beta   90.00
_cell.angle_gamma   90.00
#
_symmetry.space_group_name_H-M   'P 1'
#
loop_
_entity.id
_entity.type
_entity.pdbx_description
1 polymer ?
#
loop_
_entity_poly.entity_id
_entity_poly.type
_entity_poly.pdbx_seq_one_letter_code
_entity_poly.pdbx_strand_id
1 'polypeptide(L)'
;MQLCLSRKAVCVSRPTAGRVQPTPARFIAMRSSGHPSMKDVEEIEKKVEQAIKDADTTCKESDAAHCAAAWDNVEELSAAAAHKKVAVQNDPISTDPLEQFCDDNPDADECRVYED
;
A
#
# COMPACT_ATOMS: atom_id res chain seq x y z
N MET A 1 -35.34 40.27 -12.29
CA MET A 1 -35.82 40.99 -11.09
C MET A 1 -36.90 40.09 -10.49
N GLN A 2 -36.74 39.39 -9.37
CA GLN A 2 -36.32 39.83 -8.05
C GLN A 2 -35.80 38.60 -7.30
N LEU A 3 -34.52 38.60 -6.92
CA LEU A 3 -33.96 37.61 -5.99
C LEU A 3 -34.31 38.06 -4.58
N CYS A 4 -35.27 37.40 -3.95
CA CYS A 4 -35.40 37.39 -2.50
C CYS A 4 -35.64 35.94 -2.11
N LEU A 5 -34.78 35.38 -1.25
CA LEU A 5 -35.22 34.56 -0.12
C LEU A 5 -34.08 34.38 0.88
N SER A 6 -34.16 35.20 1.93
CA SER A 6 -33.99 34.84 3.34
C SER A 6 -32.70 34.15 3.79
N ARG A 7 -31.76 34.97 4.23
CA ARG A 7 -30.68 34.61 5.16
C ARG A 7 -31.28 34.18 6.50
N LYS A 8 -31.28 32.89 6.81
CA LYS A 8 -31.41 32.41 8.19
C LYS A 8 -30.00 32.31 8.79
N ALA A 9 -29.66 33.26 9.65
CA ALA A 9 -28.47 33.17 10.48
C ALA A 9 -28.69 32.08 11.53
N VAL A 10 -27.98 30.96 11.42
CA VAL A 10 -27.93 29.94 12.47
C VAL A 10 -26.74 30.27 13.37
N CYS A 11 -27.03 30.67 14.60
CA CYS A 11 -26.01 30.83 15.63
C CYS A 11 -25.64 29.44 16.16
N VAL A 12 -24.47 28.92 15.77
CA VAL A 12 -23.93 27.67 16.34
C VAL A 12 -23.04 28.03 17.53
N SER A 13 -23.51 27.72 18.74
CA SER A 13 -22.70 27.84 19.96
C SER A 13 -21.58 26.79 19.94
N ARG A 14 -20.33 27.25 20.04
CA ARG A 14 -19.15 26.37 20.17
C ARG A 14 -19.13 25.70 21.55
N PRO A 15 -19.01 24.37 21.66
CA PRO A 15 -18.69 23.75 22.93
C PRO A 15 -17.25 24.10 23.32
N THR A 16 -17.06 24.48 24.57
CA THR A 16 -15.74 24.72 25.17
C THR A 16 -14.96 23.40 25.22
N ALA A 17 -13.81 23.36 24.55
CA ALA A 17 -12.91 22.21 24.59
C ALA A 17 -12.30 22.08 25.99
N GLY A 18 -12.78 21.12 26.77
CA GLY A 18 -12.12 20.68 28.00
C GLY A 18 -10.82 19.96 27.65
N ARG A 19 -9.71 20.40 28.25
CA ARG A 19 -8.38 19.80 28.05
C ARG A 19 -8.32 18.46 28.79
N VAL A 20 -8.58 17.37 28.08
CA VAL A 20 -8.28 16.02 28.56
C VAL A 20 -6.77 15.82 28.47
N GLN A 21 -6.12 15.56 29.60
CA GLN A 21 -4.69 15.25 29.62
C GLN A 21 -4.49 13.82 29.11
N PRO A 22 -3.59 13.59 28.13
CA PRO A 22 -3.29 12.25 27.66
C PRO A 22 -2.53 11.47 28.74
N THR A 23 -3.06 10.31 29.13
CA THR A 23 -2.31 9.35 29.95
C THR A 23 -1.15 8.77 29.13
N PRO A 24 0.04 8.52 29.73
CA PRO A 24 1.15 7.94 29.00
C PRO A 24 0.81 6.51 28.59
N ALA A 25 0.53 6.31 27.30
CA ALA A 25 0.40 4.99 26.71
C ALA A 25 1.80 4.34 26.69
N ARG A 26 1.91 3.11 27.20
CA ARG A 26 3.08 2.26 26.93
C ARG A 26 3.03 1.85 25.47
N PHE A 27 3.81 2.50 24.62
CA PHE A 27 3.98 2.10 23.23
C PHE A 27 4.83 0.83 23.20
N ILE A 28 4.22 -0.30 22.86
CA ILE A 28 4.96 -1.51 22.49
C ILE A 28 5.36 -1.32 21.02
N ALA A 29 6.66 -1.17 20.77
CA ALA A 29 7.20 -1.14 19.42
C ALA A 29 7.19 -2.57 18.85
N MET A 30 6.26 -2.85 17.94
CA MET A 30 6.29 -4.07 17.14
C MET A 30 7.11 -3.78 15.88
N ARG A 31 8.20 -4.52 15.68
CA ARG A 31 8.98 -4.46 14.43
C ARG A 31 8.12 -5.06 13.31
N SER A 32 7.75 -4.26 12.31
CA SER A 32 7.02 -4.74 11.14
C SER A 32 8.00 -5.39 10.17
N SER A 33 8.11 -6.72 10.20
CA SER A 33 8.99 -7.52 9.33
C SER A 33 8.53 -7.60 7.86
N GLY A 34 7.89 -6.56 7.35
CA GLY A 34 7.21 -6.59 6.05
C GLY A 34 8.03 -5.99 4.92
N HIS A 35 9.22 -6.52 4.65
CA HIS A 35 10.00 -6.09 3.48
C HIS A 35 9.49 -6.79 2.20
N PRO A 36 9.25 -6.04 1.11
CA PRO A 36 8.81 -6.64 -0.14
C PRO A 36 9.94 -7.51 -0.72
N SER A 37 9.61 -8.73 -1.19
CA SER A 37 10.60 -9.65 -1.77
C SER A 37 10.44 -9.79 -3.28
N MET A 38 11.56 -9.99 -4.01
CA MET A 38 11.52 -10.37 -5.43
C MET A 38 10.69 -11.64 -5.68
N LYS A 39 10.63 -12.56 -4.72
CA LYS A 39 9.81 -13.78 -4.82
C LYS A 39 8.32 -13.47 -4.94
N ASP A 40 7.86 -12.41 -4.26
CA ASP A 40 6.46 -11.98 -4.30
C ASP A 40 6.10 -11.39 -5.67
N VAL A 41 7.06 -10.74 -6.33
CA VAL A 41 6.89 -10.20 -7.69
C VAL A 41 6.72 -11.36 -8.67
N GLU A 42 7.58 -12.39 -8.57
CA GLU A 42 7.52 -13.57 -9.44
C GLU A 42 6.20 -14.35 -9.28
N GLU A 43 5.65 -14.44 -8.05
CA GLU A 43 4.36 -15.08 -7.84
C GLU A 43 3.21 -14.31 -8.53
N ILE A 44 3.25 -12.97 -8.50
CA ILE A 44 2.23 -12.15 -9.17
C ILE A 44 2.39 -12.24 -10.69
N GLU A 45 3.62 -12.23 -11.21
CA GLU A 45 3.88 -12.40 -12.64
C GLU A 45 3.31 -13.73 -13.17
N LYS A 46 3.45 -14.83 -12.40
CA LYS A 46 2.80 -16.12 -12.74
C LYS A 46 1.27 -16.02 -12.77
N LYS A 47 0.67 -15.24 -11.87
CA LYS A 47 -0.78 -15.00 -11.87
C LYS A 47 -1.22 -14.15 -13.07
N VAL A 48 -0.41 -13.17 -13.48
CA VAL A 48 -0.65 -12.39 -14.71
C VAL A 48 -0.64 -13.30 -15.93
N GLU A 49 0.33 -14.21 -16.07
CA GLU A 49 0.38 -15.16 -17.18
C GLU A 49 -0.86 -16.07 -17.23
N GLN A 50 -1.35 -16.52 -16.08
CA GLN A 50 -2.58 -17.31 -16.01
C GLN A 50 -3.80 -16.46 -16.39
N ALA A 51 -3.91 -15.24 -15.87
CA ALA A 51 -5.01 -14.33 -16.18
C ALA A 51 -5.05 -13.95 -17.66
N ILE A 52 -3.90 -13.85 -18.35
CA ILE A 52 -3.85 -13.63 -19.80
C ILE A 52 -4.46 -14.81 -20.56
N LYS A 53 -4.17 -16.05 -20.14
CA LYS A 53 -4.76 -17.25 -20.76
C LYS A 53 -6.27 -17.29 -20.52
N ASP A 54 -6.69 -16.96 -19.31
CA ASP A 54 -8.11 -16.92 -18.92
C ASP A 54 -8.85 -15.79 -19.66
N ALA A 55 -8.21 -14.65 -19.89
CA ALA A 55 -8.78 -13.57 -20.70
C ALA A 55 -8.92 -13.98 -22.17
N ASP A 56 -7.90 -14.63 -22.76
CA ASP A 56 -7.95 -15.12 -24.14
C ASP A 56 -9.06 -16.17 -24.35
N THR A 57 -9.24 -17.10 -23.41
CA THR A 57 -10.35 -18.07 -23.47
C THR A 57 -11.70 -17.39 -23.28
N THR A 58 -11.83 -16.50 -22.30
CA THR A 58 -13.08 -15.75 -22.05
C THR A 58 -13.49 -14.92 -23.26
N CYS A 59 -12.54 -14.26 -23.92
CA CYS A 59 -12.79 -13.48 -25.13
C CYS A 59 -13.22 -14.32 -26.34
N LYS A 60 -12.83 -15.60 -26.40
CA LYS A 60 -13.26 -16.53 -27.45
C LYS A 60 -14.66 -17.09 -27.21
N GLU A 61 -15.06 -17.25 -25.96
CA GLU A 61 -16.31 -17.93 -25.57
C GLU A 61 -17.45 -16.97 -25.21
N SER A 62 -17.15 -15.72 -24.81
CA SER A 62 -18.11 -14.79 -24.23
C SER A 62 -18.30 -13.50 -25.04
N ASP A 63 -19.18 -12.62 -24.56
CA ASP A 63 -19.42 -11.31 -25.16
C ASP A 63 -18.27 -10.31 -24.91
N ALA A 64 -18.31 -9.18 -25.62
CA ALA A 64 -17.29 -8.15 -25.52
C ALA A 64 -17.16 -7.55 -24.11
N ALA A 65 -18.24 -7.56 -23.31
CA ALA A 65 -18.23 -7.03 -21.95
C ALA A 65 -17.43 -7.94 -21.00
N HIS A 66 -17.63 -9.26 -21.08
CA HIS A 66 -16.87 -10.22 -20.28
C HIS A 66 -15.40 -10.29 -20.73
N CYS A 67 -15.14 -10.15 -22.04
CA CYS A 67 -13.78 -10.01 -22.55
C CYS A 67 -13.06 -8.78 -21.98
N ALA A 68 -13.73 -7.62 -21.95
CA ALA A 68 -13.17 -6.40 -21.35
C ALA A 68 -12.89 -6.60 -19.86
N ALA A 69 -13.85 -7.13 -19.09
CA ALA A 69 -13.68 -7.39 -17.67
C ALA A 69 -12.53 -8.38 -17.37
N ALA A 70 -12.30 -9.38 -18.23
CA ALA A 70 -11.19 -10.30 -18.07
C ALA A 70 -9.83 -9.59 -18.28
N TRP A 71 -9.74 -8.67 -19.25
CA TRP A 71 -8.56 -7.85 -19.46
C TRP A 71 -8.35 -6.79 -18.36
N ASP A 72 -9.42 -6.27 -17.76
CA ASP A 72 -9.32 -5.37 -16.58
C ASP A 72 -8.62 -6.09 -15.42
N ASN A 73 -8.92 -7.38 -15.19
CA ASN A 73 -8.21 -8.16 -14.16
C ASN A 73 -6.72 -8.33 -14.47
N VAL A 74 -6.36 -8.50 -15.75
CA VAL A 74 -4.94 -8.58 -16.18
C VAL A 74 -4.24 -7.24 -15.93
N GLU A 75 -4.90 -6.12 -16.20
CA GLU A 75 -4.39 -4.78 -15.92
C GLU A 75 -4.11 -4.61 -14.41
N GLU A 76 -5.07 -4.95 -13.56
CA GLU A 76 -4.93 -4.82 -12.10
C GLU A 76 -3.77 -5.66 -11.56
N LEU A 77 -3.65 -6.92 -11.98
CA LEU A 77 -2.56 -7.80 -11.56
C LEU A 77 -1.19 -7.29 -12.05
N SER A 78 -1.13 -6.78 -13.27
CA SER A 78 0.10 -6.22 -13.85
C SER A 78 0.53 -4.94 -13.12
N ALA A 79 -0.43 -4.09 -12.77
CA ALA A 79 -0.19 -2.89 -11.96
C ALA A 79 0.33 -3.26 -10.56
N ALA A 80 -0.26 -4.27 -9.92
CA ALA A 80 0.21 -4.77 -8.63
C ALA A 80 1.64 -5.34 -8.70
N ALA A 81 1.98 -6.08 -9.75
CA ALA A 81 3.34 -6.59 -9.99
C ALA A 81 4.34 -5.44 -10.12
N ALA A 82 4.02 -4.44 -10.95
CA ALA A 82 4.88 -3.27 -11.15
C ALA A 82 5.07 -2.48 -9.85
N HIS A 83 3.99 -2.24 -9.10
CA HIS A 83 4.06 -1.55 -7.80
C HIS A 83 4.96 -2.30 -6.82
N LYS A 84 4.80 -3.63 -6.70
CA LYS A 84 5.67 -4.43 -5.84
C LYS A 84 7.13 -4.39 -6.29
N LYS A 85 7.39 -4.50 -7.60
CA LYS A 85 8.75 -4.44 -8.13
C LYS A 85 9.45 -3.13 -7.78
N VAL A 86 8.75 -2.01 -7.92
CA VAL A 86 9.26 -0.69 -7.52
C VAL A 86 9.47 -0.63 -6.00
N ALA A 87 8.58 -1.22 -5.20
CA ALA A 87 8.75 -1.29 -3.75
C ALA A 87 10.03 -2.07 -3.37
N VAL A 88 10.29 -3.23 -4.00
CA VAL A 88 11.52 -4.01 -3.80
C VAL A 88 12.76 -3.20 -4.20
N GLN A 89 12.70 -2.48 -5.32
CA GLN A 89 13.85 -1.69 -5.79
C GLN A 89 14.20 -0.49 -4.90
N ASN A 90 13.21 0.04 -4.18
CA ASN A 90 13.42 1.15 -3.24
C ASN A 90 13.65 0.67 -1.81
N ASP A 91 13.55 -0.64 -1.57
CA ASP A 91 13.72 -1.23 -0.26
C ASP A 91 15.22 -1.41 0.05
N PRO A 92 15.76 -0.75 1.10
CA PRO A 92 17.19 -0.77 1.38
C PRO A 92 17.71 -2.19 1.68
N ILE A 93 16.89 -3.02 2.34
CA ILE A 93 17.22 -4.43 2.61
C ILE A 93 17.40 -5.24 1.33
N SER A 94 16.61 -4.94 0.30
CA SER A 94 16.69 -5.63 -1.00
C SER A 94 17.84 -5.14 -1.88
N THR A 95 18.33 -3.91 -1.66
CA THR A 95 19.39 -3.30 -2.49
C THR A 95 20.78 -3.36 -1.87
N ASP A 96 20.88 -3.28 -0.55
CA ASP A 96 22.14 -3.23 0.20
C ASP A 96 22.27 -4.49 1.08
N PRO A 97 23.24 -5.37 0.79
CA PRO A 97 23.52 -6.54 1.62
C PRO A 97 23.81 -6.21 3.08
N LEU A 98 24.34 -5.03 3.39
CA LEU A 98 24.63 -4.63 4.77
C LEU A 98 23.34 -4.37 5.55
N GLU A 99 22.34 -3.74 4.93
CA GLU A 99 21.04 -3.47 5.56
C GLU A 99 20.32 -4.77 5.90
N GLN A 100 20.36 -5.77 4.99
CA GLN A 100 19.86 -7.11 5.29
C GLN A 100 20.57 -7.75 6.50
N PHE A 101 21.90 -7.64 6.56
CA PHE A 101 22.67 -8.18 7.67
C PHE A 101 22.32 -7.48 9.01
N CYS A 102 22.15 -6.16 8.98
CA CYS A 102 21.82 -5.36 10.16
C CYS A 102 20.38 -5.54 10.64
N ASP A 103 19.44 -5.90 9.77
CA ASP A 103 18.07 -6.27 10.19
C ASP A 103 18.06 -7.54 11.04
N ASP A 104 18.82 -8.56 10.62
CA ASP A 104 18.98 -9.83 11.30
C ASP A 104 19.90 -9.75 12.53
N ASN A 105 20.90 -8.84 12.51
CA ASN A 105 21.93 -8.70 13.54
C ASN A 105 22.07 -7.24 14.02
N PRO A 106 21.08 -6.71 14.77
CA PRO A 106 21.09 -5.31 15.20
C PRO A 106 22.23 -4.96 16.18
N ASP A 107 22.75 -5.97 16.88
CA ASP A 107 23.82 -5.80 17.86
C ASP A 107 25.23 -5.95 17.26
N ALA A 108 25.35 -6.25 15.97
CA ALA A 108 26.64 -6.34 15.29
C ALA A 108 27.37 -4.99 15.33
N ASP A 109 28.70 -5.03 15.40
CA ASP A 109 29.53 -3.84 15.52
C ASP A 109 29.35 -2.91 14.32
N GLU A 110 29.08 -3.47 13.14
CA GLU A 110 28.81 -2.76 11.89
C GLU A 110 27.42 -2.09 11.86
N CYS A 111 26.49 -2.51 12.72
CA CYS A 111 25.07 -2.13 12.67
C CYS A 111 24.62 -1.26 13.85
N ARG A 112 25.52 -1.03 14.81
CA ARG A 112 25.22 -0.24 16.00
C ARG A 112 25.18 1.26 15.67
N VAL A 113 23.98 1.82 15.59
CA VAL A 113 23.75 3.27 15.43
C VAL A 113 23.50 3.91 16.79
N TYR A 114 24.26 4.96 17.12
CA TYR A 114 24.03 5.79 18.31
C TYR A 114 23.29 7.07 17.88
N GLU A 115 22.26 7.46 18.62
CA GLU A 115 21.67 8.79 18.46
C GLU A 115 22.51 9.81 19.23
N ASP A 116 22.91 10.90 18.55
CA ASP A 116 23.68 12.02 19.12
C ASP A 116 22.88 12.85 20.15
#